data_AF-A0A3C0EXM4-F1
#
_entry.id   AF-A0A3C0EXM4-F1
#
_cell.length_a   1.000
_cell.length_b   1.000
_cell.length_c   1.000
_cell.angle_alpha   90.00
_cell.angle_beta   90.00
_cell.angle_gamma   90.00
#
_symmetry.space_group_name_H-M   'P 1'
#
loop_
_entity.id
_entity.type
_entity.pdbx_description
1 polymer ?
#
loop_
_entity_poly.entity_id
_entity_poly.type
_entity_poly.pdbx_seq_one_letter_code
_entity_poly.pdbx_strand_id
1 'polypeptide(L)' 'MSRLAAAQTAPDFNIPRITNPPTIDGVVEANEWKEATRIPVNIEVEPGDNLEAQVFAEALLMENGEALYIA' A
#
# COMPACT_ATOMS: atom_id res chain seq x y z
N MET A 1 -7.02 35.03 -5.25
CA MET A 1 -5.91 34.26 -5.85
C MET A 1 -6.26 32.79 -5.71
N SER A 2 -6.77 32.14 -6.77
CA SER A 2 -7.09 30.72 -6.75
C SER A 2 -5.84 29.89 -7.01
N ARG A 3 -5.44 29.02 -6.08
CA ARG A 3 -4.45 27.98 -6.32
C ARG A 3 -5.13 26.89 -7.15
N LEU A 4 -4.69 26.72 -8.40
CA LEU A 4 -4.93 25.50 -9.15
C LEU A 4 -4.17 24.38 -8.44
N ALA A 5 -4.87 23.35 -7.96
CA ALA A 5 -4.21 22.11 -7.54
C ALA A 5 -3.54 21.52 -8.78
N ALA A 6 -2.20 21.47 -8.80
CA ALA A 6 -1.50 20.66 -9.78
C ALA A 6 -1.97 19.22 -9.58
N ALA A 7 -2.39 18.54 -10.65
CA ALA A 7 -2.67 17.11 -10.59
C ALA A 7 -1.35 16.41 -10.23
N GLN A 8 -1.23 15.98 -8.98
CA GLN A 8 -0.09 15.18 -8.52
C GLN A 8 -0.12 13.88 -9.34
N THR A 9 0.89 13.65 -10.17
CA THR A 9 1.06 12.36 -10.84
C THR A 9 1.18 11.30 -9.76
N ALA A 10 0.26 10.33 -9.78
CA ALA A 10 0.30 9.23 -8.83
C ALA A 10 1.63 8.47 -8.99
N PRO A 11 2.28 8.08 -7.88
CA PRO A 11 3.47 7.25 -7.97
C PRO A 11 3.12 5.92 -8.65
N ASP A 12 3.96 5.51 -9.60
CA ASP A 12 3.87 4.20 -10.22
C ASP A 12 4.47 3.15 -9.27
N PHE A 13 3.67 2.16 -8.90
CA PHE A 13 4.11 1.02 -8.10
C PHE A 13 4.14 -0.24 -8.97
N ASN A 14 5.28 -0.91 -9.00
CA ASN A 14 5.36 -2.26 -9.56
C ASN A 14 4.79 -3.25 -8.54
N ILE A 15 3.85 -4.10 -8.94
CA ILE A 15 3.32 -5.17 -8.09
C ILE A 15 3.98 -6.49 -8.49
N PRO A 16 4.77 -7.11 -7.62
CA PRO A 16 5.52 -8.31 -7.94
C PRO A 16 4.59 -9.52 -8.07
N ARG A 17 4.87 -10.35 -9.08
CA ARG A 17 4.20 -11.63 -9.27
C ARG A 17 4.88 -12.73 -8.46
N ILE A 18 4.10 -13.40 -7.63
CA ILE A 18 4.52 -14.51 -6.78
C ILE A 18 3.91 -15.84 -7.23
N THR A 19 4.57 -16.95 -6.89
CA THR A 19 4.07 -18.31 -7.15
C THR A 19 3.51 -18.99 -5.90
N ASN A 20 3.93 -18.54 -4.71
CA ASN A 20 3.49 -19.06 -3.43
C ASN A 20 2.64 -18.00 -2.71
N PRO A 21 1.31 -18.13 -2.70
CA PRO A 21 0.43 -17.15 -2.06
C PRO A 21 0.61 -17.16 -0.52
N PRO A 22 0.39 -16.02 0.15
CA PRO A 22 0.40 -15.94 1.61
C PRO A 22 -0.83 -16.63 2.20
N THR A 23 -0.77 -16.99 3.48
CA THR A 23 -1.93 -17.51 4.20
C THR A 23 -2.79 -16.35 4.69
N ILE A 24 -4.10 -16.37 4.43
CA ILE A 24 -5.02 -15.32 4.87
C ILE A 24 -5.65 -15.70 6.21
N ASP A 25 -4.90 -15.46 7.29
CA ASP A 25 -5.31 -15.78 8.67
C ASP A 25 -5.26 -14.56 9.61
N GLY A 26 -4.90 -13.37 9.10
CA GLY A 26 -4.76 -12.14 9.87
C GLY A 26 -3.38 -11.94 10.49
N VAL A 27 -2.42 -12.85 10.25
CA VAL A 27 -1.03 -12.70 10.66
C VAL A 27 -0.19 -12.26 9.46
N VAL A 28 0.58 -11.18 9.64
CA VAL A 28 1.48 -10.66 8.60
C VAL A 28 2.89 -11.20 8.84
N GLU A 29 3.14 -12.42 8.40
CA GLU A 29 4.45 -13.07 8.56
C GLU A 29 5.49 -12.53 7.56
N ALA A 30 6.63 -12.07 8.07
CA ALA A 30 7.63 -11.36 7.25
C ALA A 30 8.16 -12.17 6.05
N ASN A 31 8.21 -13.50 6.19
CA ASN A 31 8.69 -14.39 5.12
C ASN A 31 7.69 -14.51 3.96
N GLU A 32 6.38 -14.52 4.26
CA GLU A 32 5.33 -14.61 3.24
C GLU A 32 5.28 -13.33 2.41
N TRP A 33 5.54 -12.18 3.04
CA TRP A 33 5.48 -10.86 2.41
C TRP A 33 6.85 -10.29 2.02
N LYS A 34 7.90 -11.12 2.01
CA LYS A 34 9.28 -10.67 1.74
C LYS A 34 9.46 -10.04 0.34
N GLU A 35 8.67 -10.49 -0.62
CA GLU A 35 8.72 -10.05 -2.01
C GLU A 35 7.77 -8.88 -2.28
N ALA A 36 6.91 -8.51 -1.33
CA ALA A 36 5.86 -7.54 -1.53
C ALA A 36 6.40 -6.11 -1.71
N THR A 37 5.72 -5.34 -2.56
CA THR A 37 5.94 -3.90 -2.65
C THR A 37 5.35 -3.23 -1.42
N ARG A 38 6.16 -2.39 -0.76
CA ARG A 38 5.77 -1.65 0.44
C ARG A 38 5.36 -0.23 0.08
N ILE A 39 4.12 0.11 0.39
CA ILE A 39 3.55 1.43 0.11
C ILE A 39 3.21 2.09 1.45
N PRO A 40 3.84 3.23 1.79
CA PRO A 40 3.44 4.00 2.98
C PRO A 40 1.98 4.43 2.88
N VAL A 41 1.21 4.13 3.92
CA VAL A 41 -0.17 4.60 4.09
C VAL A 41 -0.15 5.66 5.17
N ASN A 42 0.32 6.85 4.80
CA ASN A 42 0.64 7.93 5.72
C ASN A 42 -0.25 9.17 5.54
N ILE A 43 -1.42 9.05 4.92
CA ILE A 43 -2.37 10.15 4.77
C ILE A 43 -3.62 9.86 5.61
N GLU A 44 -3.88 10.72 6.59
CA GLU A 44 -5.09 10.73 7.40
C GLU A 44 -6.14 11.62 6.73
N VAL A 45 -7.15 10.98 6.14
CA VAL A 45 -8.22 11.69 5.42
C VAL A 45 -9.23 12.33 6.39
N GLU A 46 -9.68 11.58 7.39
CA GLU A 46 -10.59 12.08 8.43
C GLU A 46 -10.19 11.47 9.78
N PRO A 47 -10.13 12.25 10.88
CA PRO A 47 -10.42 13.69 11.00
C PRO A 47 -9.32 14.63 10.47
N GLY A 48 -8.18 14.10 10.03
CA GLY A 48 -7.02 14.90 9.63
C GLY A 48 -7.17 15.79 8.39
N ASP A 49 -8.22 15.69 7.58
CA ASP A 49 -8.41 16.46 6.33
C ASP A 49 -7.25 16.30 5.30
N ASN A 50 -6.79 15.07 5.08
CA ASN A 50 -5.67 14.69 4.19
C ASN A 50 -4.29 15.19 4.66
N LEU A 51 -4.06 15.20 5.98
CA LEU A 51 -2.77 15.48 6.58
C LEU A 51 -1.90 14.23 6.66
N GLU A 52 -0.60 14.43 6.92
CA GLU A 52 0.30 13.32 7.22
C GLU A 52 -0.12 12.64 8.54
N ALA A 53 -0.34 11.34 8.50
CA ALA A 53 -0.75 10.54 9.63
C ALA A 53 0.36 10.51 10.69
N GLN A 54 -0.03 10.65 11.96
CA GLN A 54 0.91 10.58 13.08
C GLN A 54 1.39 9.15 13.37
N VAL A 55 0.66 8.15 12.86
CA VAL A 55 0.96 6.74 13.01
C VAL A 55 1.48 6.20 11.69
N PHE A 56 2.60 5.51 11.75
CA PHE A 56 3.15 4.83 10.58
C PHE A 56 2.34 3.58 10.25
N ALA A 57 1.95 3.46 8.99
CA ALA A 57 1.40 2.24 8.41
C ALA A 57 1.99 2.05 7.00
N GLU A 58 2.11 0.80 6.59
CA GLU A 58 2.47 0.42 5.23
C GLU A 58 1.51 -0.66 4.74
N ALA A 59 1.21 -0.63 3.45
CA ALA A 59 0.53 -1.70 2.74
C ALA A 59 1.57 -2.57 2.03
N LEU A 60 1.40 -3.88 2.12
CA LEU A 60 2.22 -4.87 1.42
C LEU A 60 1.42 -5.43 0.24
N LEU A 61 1.92 -5.29 -0.99
CA LEU A 61 1.21 -5.70 -2.20
C LEU A 61 2.01 -6.72 -3.02
N MET A 62 1.34 -7.80 -3.43
CA MET A 62 1.86 -8.81 -4.37
C MET A 62 0.70 -9.54 -5.08
N GLU A 63 0.94 -10.20 -6.21
CA GLU A 63 -0.11 -10.83 -7.02
C GLU A 63 0.32 -12.19 -7.59
N ASN A 64 -0.60 -13.09 -7.92
CA ASN A 64 -0.25 -14.42 -8.48
C ASN A 64 -0.82 -14.67 -9.89
N GLY A 65 -1.39 -13.66 -10.52
CA GLY A 65 -2.06 -13.72 -11.82
C GLY A 65 -3.57 -13.88 -11.76
N GLU A 66 -4.10 -14.21 -10.59
CA GLU A 66 -5.54 -14.38 -10.35
C GLU A 66 -6.03 -13.45 -9.23
N ALA A 67 -5.24 -13.31 -8.16
CA ALA A 67 -5.55 -12.49 -7.00
C ALA A 67 -4.46 -11.45 -6.73
N LEU A 68 -4.90 -10.29 -6.24
CA LEU A 68 -4.07 -9.28 -5.60
C LEU A 68 -4.14 -9.48 -4.08
N TYR A 69 -2.99 -9.64 -3.44
CA TYR A 69 -2.84 -9.79 -2.00
C TYR A 69 -2.43 -8.46 -1.39
N ILE A 70 -3.09 -8.09 -0.29
CA ILE A 70 -2.87 -6.83 0.45
C ILE A 70 -2.86 -7.15 1.95
N ALA A 71 -1.83 -6.69 2.65
CA ALA A 71 -1.71 -6.71 4.12
C ALA A 71 -1.33 -5.34 4.66
#